data_AF-A6YPW1-F1
#
_entry.id   AF-A6YPW1-F1
#
_cell.length_a   1.000
_cell.length_b   1.000
_cell.length_c   1.000
_cell.angle_alpha   90.00
_cell.angle_beta   90.00
_cell.angle_gamma   90.00
#
_symmetry.space_group_name_H-M   'P 1'
#
loop_
_entity.id
_entity.type
_entity.pdbx_description
1 polymer ?
#
loop_
_entity_poly.entity_id
_entity_poly.type
_entity_poly.pdbx_seq_one_letter_code
_entity_poly.pdbx_strand_id
1 'polypeptide(L)'
;LVSNLAGALKTETNMHVASFVYSHIKSLTRITAPDMASVAANVAIKLMSRKLDRLSFRFSRAIQRDFYHTPLMIGAAGSAYMINDAATILPRAVVAKARAYLAGAAADVLEIGVRTEGIQEVLLQSPATDESVDRITQIKRTLRALANWKTLPTNQPWASAYIKLLGQEVACFNIDKTLIEEALPMVTGPKPREHLKRALKALQEGVAFQYAKPLLASEARRILP
;
A
#
# COMPACT_ATOMS: atom_id res chain seq x y z
N LEU A 1 -10.23 -22.60 11.23
CA LEU A 1 -10.33 -21.71 10.04
C LEU A 1 -9.00 -21.58 9.29
N VAL A 2 -7.93 -21.06 9.90
CA VAL A 2 -6.62 -20.89 9.22
C VAL A 2 -6.05 -22.20 8.66
N SER A 3 -6.21 -23.33 9.37
CA SER A 3 -5.79 -24.65 8.88
C SER A 3 -6.61 -25.15 7.67
N ASN A 4 -7.90 -24.81 7.58
CA ASN A 4 -8.74 -25.16 6.43
C ASN A 4 -8.32 -24.36 5.20
N LEU A 5 -8.00 -23.08 5.42
CA LEU A 5 -7.47 -22.19 4.39
C LEU A 5 -6.11 -22.68 3.86
N ALA A 6 -5.25 -23.20 4.74
CA ALA A 6 -4.01 -23.88 4.35
C ALA A 6 -4.24 -25.18 3.56
N GLY A 7 -5.32 -25.90 3.86
CA GLY A 7 -5.76 -27.07 3.08
C GLY A 7 -6.22 -26.68 1.68
N ALA A 8 -7.10 -25.68 1.57
CA ALA A 8 -7.60 -25.15 0.30
C ALA A 8 -6.49 -24.58 -0.59
N LEU A 9 -5.42 -24.03 0.01
CA LEU A 9 -4.28 -23.53 -0.76
C LEU A 9 -3.57 -24.60 -1.60
N LYS A 10 -3.74 -25.88 -1.28
CA LYS A 10 -3.16 -26.98 -2.09
C LYS A 10 -3.88 -27.16 -3.41
N THR A 11 -5.15 -26.80 -3.49
CA THR A 11 -5.99 -26.91 -4.69
C THR A 11 -6.10 -25.59 -5.45
N GLU A 12 -5.56 -24.50 -4.90
CA GLU A 12 -5.63 -23.16 -5.50
C GLU A 12 -4.77 -23.08 -6.76
N THR A 13 -5.39 -22.74 -7.88
CA THR A 13 -4.71 -22.59 -9.19
C THR A 13 -4.11 -21.20 -9.34
N ASN A 14 -4.68 -20.18 -8.69
CA ASN A 14 -4.20 -18.82 -8.80
C ASN A 14 -2.96 -18.57 -7.91
N MET A 15 -1.80 -18.44 -8.55
CA MET A 15 -0.53 -18.21 -7.86
C MET A 15 -0.46 -16.88 -7.10
N HIS A 16 -1.21 -15.85 -7.51
CA HIS A 16 -1.26 -14.56 -6.80
C HIS A 16 -1.97 -14.71 -5.45
N VAL A 17 -3.12 -15.40 -5.43
CA VAL A 17 -3.86 -15.69 -4.20
C VAL A 17 -3.04 -16.61 -3.31
N ALA A 18 -2.44 -17.66 -3.89
CA ALA A 18 -1.59 -18.60 -3.17
C ALA A 18 -0.42 -17.91 -2.46
N SER A 19 0.29 -17.03 -3.18
CA SER A 19 1.41 -16.23 -2.63
C SER A 19 0.97 -15.29 -1.52
N PHE A 20 -0.15 -14.58 -1.71
CA PHE A 20 -0.65 -13.63 -0.73
C PHE A 20 -1.01 -14.31 0.59
N VAL A 21 -1.78 -15.39 0.50
CA VAL A 21 -2.23 -16.17 1.66
C VAL A 21 -1.05 -16.82 2.38
N TYR A 22 -0.13 -17.44 1.63
CA TYR A 22 1.06 -18.06 2.21
C TYR A 22 1.94 -17.04 2.96
N SER A 23 2.22 -15.90 2.33
CA SER A 23 3.03 -14.85 2.95
C SER A 23 2.36 -14.23 4.17
N HIS A 24 1.03 -14.06 4.14
CA HIS A 24 0.27 -13.60 5.30
C HIS A 24 0.38 -14.58 6.48
N ILE A 25 0.09 -15.87 6.25
CA ILE A 25 0.20 -16.91 7.28
C ILE A 25 1.62 -17.04 7.80
N LYS A 26 2.63 -16.98 6.92
CA LYS A 26 4.04 -16.96 7.32
C LYS A 26 4.36 -15.73 8.19
N SER A 27 3.81 -14.56 7.90
CA SER A 27 4.01 -13.39 8.74
C SER A 27 3.34 -13.54 10.11
N LEU A 28 2.12 -14.07 10.16
CA LEU A 28 1.38 -14.34 11.41
C LEU A 28 2.12 -15.30 12.35
N THR A 29 2.91 -16.25 11.82
CA THR A 29 3.73 -17.15 12.65
C THR A 29 4.84 -16.46 13.44
N ARG A 30 5.21 -15.23 13.04
CA ARG A 30 6.28 -14.46 13.67
C ARG A 30 5.75 -13.34 14.58
N ILE A 31 4.43 -13.24 14.72
CA ILE A 31 3.81 -12.17 15.51
C ILE A 31 3.87 -12.51 17.00
N THR A 32 4.24 -11.51 17.78
CA THR A 32 4.39 -11.56 19.24
C THR A 32 3.30 -10.77 19.96
N ALA A 33 2.55 -9.92 19.25
CA ALA A 33 1.47 -9.11 19.77
C ALA A 33 0.36 -9.97 20.41
N PRO A 34 -0.13 -9.60 21.60
CA PRO A 34 -1.04 -10.43 22.38
C PRO A 34 -2.43 -10.58 21.76
N ASP A 35 -2.90 -9.60 20.99
CA ASP A 35 -4.18 -9.64 20.26
C ASP A 35 -4.18 -10.69 19.14
N MET A 36 -3.03 -10.87 18.50
CA MET A 36 -2.82 -11.77 17.37
C MET A 36 -2.23 -13.14 17.79
N ALA A 37 -1.92 -13.33 19.07
CA ALA A 37 -1.34 -14.57 19.59
C ALA A 37 -2.23 -15.79 19.36
N SER A 38 -3.55 -15.63 19.45
CA SER A 38 -4.53 -16.70 19.14
C SER A 38 -4.62 -17.04 17.65
N VAL A 39 -4.20 -16.10 16.79
CA VAL A 39 -4.19 -16.21 15.33
C VAL A 39 -2.82 -16.71 14.82
N ALA A 40 -1.86 -16.95 15.71
CA ALA A 40 -0.54 -17.47 15.38
C ALA A 40 -0.64 -18.80 14.62
N ALA A 41 -0.32 -18.75 13.33
CA ALA A 41 -0.63 -19.81 12.39
C ALA A 41 0.48 -20.88 12.27
N ASN A 42 1.13 -21.21 13.39
CA ASN A 42 2.28 -22.13 13.46
C ASN A 42 1.97 -23.55 12.96
N VAL A 43 0.71 -23.99 13.12
CA VAL A 43 0.25 -25.29 12.62
C VAL A 43 -0.06 -25.20 11.12
N ALA A 44 -0.71 -24.12 10.69
CA ALA A 44 -1.14 -23.94 9.31
C ALA A 44 0.05 -23.86 8.33
N ILE A 45 1.14 -23.17 8.71
CA ILE A 45 2.33 -23.08 7.86
C ILE A 45 2.99 -24.45 7.59
N LYS A 46 2.86 -25.40 8.52
CA LYS A 46 3.39 -26.78 8.35
C LYS A 46 2.57 -27.61 7.36
N LEU A 47 1.28 -27.28 7.20
CA LEU A 47 0.38 -27.95 6.25
C LEU A 47 0.58 -27.45 4.81
N MET A 48 1.24 -26.30 4.64
CA MET A 48 1.47 -25.64 3.36
C MET A 48 2.75 -26.13 2.67
N SER A 49 2.81 -25.98 1.34
CA SER A 49 4.01 -26.31 0.59
C SER A 49 5.07 -25.22 0.72
N ARG A 50 6.31 -25.61 1.05
CA ARG A 50 7.47 -24.67 1.09
C ARG A 50 7.80 -24.07 -0.29
N LYS A 51 7.26 -24.63 -1.37
CA LYS A 51 7.47 -24.13 -2.74
C LYS A 51 6.94 -22.71 -2.91
N LEU A 52 5.85 -22.36 -2.22
CA LEU A 52 5.26 -21.03 -2.23
C LEU A 52 6.18 -19.95 -1.62
N ASP A 53 7.17 -20.35 -0.80
CA ASP A 53 8.15 -19.42 -0.25
C ASP A 53 9.16 -18.91 -1.29
N ARG A 54 9.32 -19.65 -2.39
CA ARG A 54 10.22 -19.29 -3.49
C ARG A 54 9.57 -18.32 -4.46
N LEU A 55 8.30 -17.98 -4.25
CA LEU A 55 7.61 -16.99 -5.07
C LEU A 55 8.24 -15.60 -4.84
N SER A 56 8.68 -15.01 -5.95
CA SER A 56 9.36 -13.72 -5.95
C SER A 56 8.40 -12.56 -5.70
N PHE A 57 8.94 -11.34 -5.55
CA PHE A 57 8.17 -10.08 -5.48
C PHE A 57 7.23 -9.82 -6.68
N ARG A 58 7.24 -10.69 -7.69
CA ARG A 58 6.34 -10.64 -8.85
C ARG A 58 4.88 -10.96 -8.47
N PHE A 59 4.64 -11.68 -7.38
CA PHE A 59 3.31 -12.07 -6.93
C PHE A 59 2.82 -11.23 -5.76
N SER A 60 1.50 -11.28 -5.51
CA SER A 60 0.87 -10.63 -4.36
C SER A 60 1.48 -11.13 -3.05
N ARG A 61 1.68 -10.22 -2.09
CA ARG A 61 2.39 -10.52 -0.84
C ARG A 61 1.84 -9.71 0.32
N ALA A 62 1.71 -10.35 1.47
CA ALA A 62 1.43 -9.71 2.74
C ALA A 62 2.65 -9.85 3.66
N ILE A 63 3.06 -8.75 4.26
CA ILE A 63 4.15 -8.72 5.24
C ILE A 63 3.59 -8.05 6.49
N GLN A 64 3.72 -8.72 7.62
CA GLN A 64 3.39 -8.19 8.92
C GLN A 64 4.58 -8.38 9.84
N ARG A 65 4.92 -7.34 10.59
CA ARG A 65 5.97 -7.33 11.60
C ARG A 65 5.48 -6.56 12.80
N ASP A 66 5.88 -6.99 13.97
CA ASP A 66 5.52 -6.36 15.22
C ASP A 66 6.70 -6.35 16.19
N PHE A 67 6.59 -5.43 17.14
CA PHE A 67 7.50 -5.28 18.25
C PHE A 67 6.64 -5.04 19.47
N TYR A 68 6.66 -5.97 20.43
CA TYR A 68 5.86 -5.88 21.65
C TYR A 68 6.75 -6.12 22.87
N HIS A 69 6.66 -5.21 23.84
CA HIS A 69 7.38 -5.29 25.09
C HIS A 69 6.43 -5.60 26.24
N THR A 70 6.40 -6.87 26.65
CA THR A 70 5.44 -7.42 27.63
C THR A 70 5.44 -6.68 28.98
N PRO A 71 6.58 -6.34 29.61
CA PRO A 71 6.59 -5.68 30.92
C PRO A 71 5.92 -4.30 30.93
N LEU A 72 6.02 -3.55 29.83
CA LEU A 72 5.42 -2.22 29.71
C LEU A 72 4.03 -2.25 29.07
N MET A 73 3.62 -3.39 28.50
CA MET A 73 2.42 -3.51 27.67
C MET A 73 2.37 -2.47 26.53
N ILE A 74 3.53 -2.19 25.94
CA ILE A 74 3.69 -1.25 24.83
C ILE A 74 4.22 -2.01 23.61
N GLY A 75 3.72 -1.66 22.43
CA GLY A 75 4.23 -2.20 21.19
C GLY A 75 3.77 -1.45 19.96
N ALA A 76 4.30 -1.86 18.81
CA ALA A 76 3.88 -1.38 17.51
C ALA A 76 3.87 -2.55 16.52
N ALA A 77 2.94 -2.53 15.57
CA ALA A 77 2.90 -3.47 14.46
C ALA A 77 2.79 -2.70 13.14
N GLY A 78 3.60 -3.11 12.16
CA GLY A 78 3.54 -2.65 10.78
C GLY A 78 3.07 -3.79 9.89
N SER A 79 2.08 -3.52 9.04
CA SER A 79 1.64 -4.42 7.98
C SER A 79 1.70 -3.73 6.63
N ALA A 80 2.09 -4.48 5.61
CA ALA A 80 2.13 -4.04 4.23
C ALA A 80 1.55 -5.16 3.35
N TYR A 81 0.54 -4.81 2.57
CA TYR A 81 -0.17 -5.68 1.65
C TYR A 81 0.04 -5.17 0.24
N MET A 82 0.55 -6.04 -0.63
CA MET A 82 0.76 -5.75 -2.03
C MET A 82 -0.05 -6.77 -2.84
N ILE A 83 -0.99 -6.26 -3.63
CA ILE A 83 -1.86 -7.06 -4.49
C ILE A 83 -1.44 -6.78 -5.92
N ASN A 84 -0.90 -7.81 -6.58
CA ASN A 84 -0.54 -7.79 -8.00
C ASN A 84 -1.58 -8.54 -8.80
N ASP A 85 -1.78 -8.12 -10.04
CA ASP A 85 -2.61 -8.82 -11.02
C ASP A 85 -1.72 -9.59 -12.01
N ALA A 86 -2.25 -10.67 -12.61
CA ALA A 86 -1.55 -11.46 -13.62
C ALA A 86 -1.41 -10.70 -14.94
N ALA A 87 -2.36 -9.80 -15.23
CA ALA A 87 -2.43 -9.07 -16.49
C ALA A 87 -1.54 -7.82 -16.56
N THR A 88 -0.95 -7.37 -15.44
CA THR A 88 -0.22 -6.10 -15.39
C THR A 88 1.05 -6.15 -14.53
N ILE A 89 2.01 -5.30 -14.88
CA ILE A 89 3.28 -5.17 -14.17
C ILE A 89 3.15 -4.26 -12.94
N LEU A 90 2.14 -3.39 -12.93
CA LEU A 90 1.82 -2.49 -11.83
C LEU A 90 0.95 -3.21 -10.79
N PRO A 91 1.24 -3.02 -9.48
CA PRO A 91 0.40 -3.56 -8.41
C PRO A 91 -1.00 -2.92 -8.46
N ARG A 92 -2.04 -3.74 -8.35
CA ARG A 92 -3.45 -3.32 -8.29
C ARG A 92 -3.72 -2.50 -7.04
N ALA A 93 -3.15 -2.92 -5.92
CA ALA A 93 -3.29 -2.21 -4.66
C ALA A 93 -2.06 -2.41 -3.77
N VAL A 94 -1.66 -1.35 -3.09
CA VAL A 94 -0.65 -1.36 -2.03
C VAL A 94 -1.25 -0.72 -0.80
N VAL A 95 -1.28 -1.42 0.32
CA VAL A 95 -1.82 -0.93 1.58
C VAL A 95 -0.77 -1.11 2.66
N ALA A 96 -0.41 -0.03 3.34
CA ALA A 96 0.45 -0.04 4.51
C ALA A 96 -0.36 0.38 5.73
N LYS A 97 -0.29 -0.38 6.82
CA LYS A 97 -0.94 -0.07 8.09
C LYS A 97 0.05 -0.10 9.24
N ALA A 98 -0.08 0.86 10.14
CA ALA A 98 0.65 0.97 11.38
C ALA A 98 -0.34 0.92 12.55
N ARG A 99 -0.10 -0.01 13.48
CA ARG A 99 -0.87 -0.22 14.70
C ARG A 99 0.04 0.00 15.90
N ALA A 100 -0.50 0.59 16.96
CA ALA A 100 0.18 0.75 18.24
C ALA A 100 -0.58 0.00 19.34
N TYR A 101 0.17 -0.50 20.31
CA TYR A 101 -0.33 -1.16 21.51
C TYR A 101 0.13 -0.37 22.73
N LEU A 102 -0.79 -0.02 23.61
CA LEU A 102 -0.52 0.73 24.84
C LEU A 102 -1.47 0.24 25.93
N ALA A 103 -0.93 -0.12 27.10
CA ALA A 103 -1.70 -0.52 28.28
C ALA A 103 -2.78 -1.60 27.99
N GLY A 104 -2.45 -2.55 27.11
CA GLY A 104 -3.37 -3.63 26.69
C GLY A 104 -4.41 -3.24 25.64
N ALA A 105 -4.50 -1.97 25.24
CA ALA A 105 -5.32 -1.52 24.12
C ALA A 105 -4.51 -1.53 22.82
N ALA A 106 -5.21 -1.74 21.70
CA ALA A 106 -4.66 -1.69 20.35
C ALA A 106 -5.40 -0.62 19.53
N ALA A 107 -4.66 0.19 18.77
CA ALA A 107 -5.24 1.18 17.88
C ALA A 107 -4.49 1.25 16.55
N ASP A 108 -5.23 1.32 15.45
CA ASP A 108 -4.68 1.52 14.11
C ASP A 108 -4.33 2.99 13.93
N VAL A 109 -3.06 3.35 14.14
CA VAL A 109 -2.60 4.74 14.14
C VAL A 109 -2.74 5.38 12.75
N LEU A 110 -2.27 4.66 11.73
CA LEU A 110 -2.23 5.16 10.36
C LEU A 110 -2.38 4.00 9.38
N GLU A 111 -3.26 4.15 8.41
CA GLU A 111 -3.33 3.27 7.26
C GLU A 111 -3.34 4.12 5.99
N ILE A 112 -2.45 3.78 5.06
CA ILE A 112 -2.36 4.41 3.75
C ILE A 112 -2.54 3.32 2.72
N GLY A 113 -3.45 3.50 1.78
CA GLY A 113 -3.60 2.59 0.67
C GLY A 113 -3.68 3.32 -0.66
N VAL A 114 -3.08 2.71 -1.67
CA VAL A 114 -3.11 3.18 -3.06
C VAL A 114 -3.65 2.04 -3.91
N ARG A 115 -4.62 2.34 -4.77
CA ARG A 115 -5.24 1.42 -5.72
C ARG A 115 -5.09 1.99 -7.12
N THR A 116 -4.90 1.14 -8.12
CA THR A 116 -4.65 1.53 -9.52
C THR A 116 -5.69 0.95 -10.49
N GLU A 117 -6.91 0.71 -9.99
CA GLU A 117 -7.96 -0.06 -10.69
C GLU A 117 -8.29 0.50 -12.08
N GLY A 118 -8.29 1.83 -12.27
CA GLY A 118 -8.59 2.44 -13.57
C GLY A 118 -7.51 2.28 -14.66
N ILE A 119 -6.22 2.11 -14.30
CA ILE A 119 -5.17 1.83 -15.30
C ILE A 119 -5.26 0.37 -15.78
N GLN A 120 -5.62 -0.54 -14.88
CA GLN A 120 -5.67 -1.97 -15.20
C GLN A 120 -6.85 -2.30 -16.11
N GLU A 121 -8.04 -1.75 -15.84
CA GLU A 121 -9.23 -1.98 -16.67
C GLU A 121 -9.04 -1.50 -18.11
N VAL A 122 -8.27 -0.43 -18.32
CA VAL A 122 -7.99 0.08 -19.67
C VAL A 122 -6.82 -0.63 -20.36
N LEU A 123 -5.84 -1.13 -19.61
CA LEU A 123 -4.83 -2.04 -20.17
C LEU A 123 -5.42 -3.40 -20.57
N LEU A 124 -6.43 -3.88 -19.84
CA LEU A 124 -7.15 -5.13 -20.11
C LEU A 124 -8.07 -5.06 -21.34
N GLN A 125 -8.54 -3.86 -21.73
CA GLN A 125 -9.33 -3.67 -22.95
C GLN A 125 -8.50 -3.70 -24.25
N SER A 126 -7.17 -3.73 -24.17
CA SER A 126 -6.30 -4.01 -25.33
C SER A 126 -6.12 -5.52 -25.47
N PRO A 127 -6.40 -6.13 -26.64
CA PRO A 127 -6.40 -7.59 -26.80
C PRO A 127 -4.95 -8.10 -26.76
N ALA A 128 -4.49 -8.52 -25.58
CA ALA A 128 -3.18 -9.16 -25.45
C ALA A 128 -3.10 -10.02 -24.19
N THR A 129 -4.08 -10.89 -23.97
CA THR A 129 -3.90 -12.08 -23.13
C THR A 129 -3.25 -13.16 -24.00
N ASP A 130 -1.92 -13.16 -24.06
CA ASP A 130 -1.18 -14.28 -24.63
C ASP A 130 -0.02 -14.62 -23.71
N GLU A 131 -0.05 -15.83 -23.15
CA GLU A 131 0.70 -16.29 -21.97
C GLU A 131 2.22 -16.49 -22.18
N SER A 132 2.80 -16.07 -23.30
CA SER A 132 4.15 -16.53 -23.67
C SER A 132 5.08 -15.47 -24.26
N VAL A 133 4.91 -14.19 -23.96
CA VAL A 133 5.77 -13.13 -24.53
C VAL A 133 6.66 -12.45 -23.49
N ASP A 134 7.95 -12.40 -23.83
CA ASP A 134 9.07 -11.90 -23.03
C ASP A 134 8.77 -10.56 -22.32
N ARG A 135 8.91 -10.51 -20.99
CA ARG A 135 8.40 -9.43 -20.11
C ARG A 135 8.99 -8.07 -20.45
N ILE A 136 10.20 -8.01 -21.01
CA ILE A 136 10.82 -6.77 -21.51
C ILE A 136 10.01 -6.19 -22.67
N THR A 137 9.46 -7.05 -23.54
CA THR A 137 8.61 -6.61 -24.64
C THR A 137 7.21 -6.24 -24.15
N GLN A 138 6.66 -6.90 -23.11
CA GLN A 138 5.46 -6.41 -22.42
C GLN A 138 5.71 -5.07 -21.72
N ILE A 139 6.85 -4.85 -21.06
CA ILE A 139 7.23 -3.54 -20.49
C ILE A 139 7.29 -2.49 -21.59
N LYS A 140 7.96 -2.79 -22.73
CA LYS A 140 8.02 -1.87 -23.86
C LYS A 140 6.64 -1.60 -24.47
N ARG A 141 5.76 -2.59 -24.54
CA ARG A 141 4.38 -2.44 -25.05
C ARG A 141 3.47 -1.69 -24.07
N THR A 142 3.56 -1.98 -22.77
CA THR A 142 2.83 -1.25 -21.72
C THR A 142 3.32 0.18 -21.62
N LEU A 143 4.62 0.45 -21.71
CA LEU A 143 5.17 1.80 -21.81
C LEU A 143 4.75 2.52 -23.09
N ARG A 144 4.64 1.82 -24.23
CA ARG A 144 4.11 2.43 -25.48
C ARG A 144 2.60 2.69 -25.39
N ALA A 145 1.82 1.80 -24.78
CA ALA A 145 0.40 2.01 -24.54
C ALA A 145 0.18 3.17 -23.55
N LEU A 146 0.99 3.23 -22.49
CA LEU A 146 1.07 4.36 -21.56
C LEU A 146 1.62 5.62 -22.23
N ALA A 147 2.45 5.55 -23.27
CA ALA A 147 2.88 6.73 -24.05
C ALA A 147 1.73 7.30 -24.91
N ASN A 148 0.74 6.47 -25.25
CA ASN A 148 -0.51 6.87 -25.90
C ASN A 148 -1.64 7.17 -24.89
N TRP A 149 -1.32 7.35 -23.61
CA TRP A 149 -2.26 7.67 -22.52
C TRP A 149 -3.23 8.83 -22.80
N LYS A 150 -2.89 9.72 -23.74
CA LYS A 150 -3.75 10.83 -24.19
C LYS A 150 -5.08 10.37 -24.79
N THR A 151 -5.21 9.12 -25.27
CA THR A 151 -6.44 8.62 -25.90
C THR A 151 -7.39 7.86 -24.96
N LEU A 152 -7.05 7.72 -23.67
CA LEU A 152 -7.92 7.03 -22.71
C LEU A 152 -9.16 7.86 -22.34
N PRO A 153 -10.34 7.23 -22.18
CA PRO A 153 -11.55 7.90 -21.72
C PRO A 153 -11.37 8.45 -20.30
N THR A 154 -11.68 9.74 -20.12
CA THR A 154 -11.48 10.53 -18.89
C THR A 154 -12.37 10.12 -17.71
N ASN A 155 -13.32 9.19 -17.90
CA ASN A 155 -14.40 8.96 -16.95
C ASN A 155 -14.05 8.03 -15.77
N GLN A 156 -12.83 7.48 -15.70
CA GLN A 156 -12.43 6.56 -14.64
C GLN A 156 -11.10 6.98 -13.99
N PRO A 157 -11.05 7.07 -12.64
CA PRO A 157 -9.83 7.48 -11.94
C PRO A 157 -8.74 6.43 -12.12
N TRP A 158 -7.57 6.88 -12.55
CA TRP A 158 -6.44 5.99 -12.89
C TRP A 158 -5.85 5.33 -11.65
N ALA A 159 -5.82 6.08 -10.55
CA ALA A 159 -5.46 5.57 -9.25
C ALA A 159 -6.28 6.29 -8.18
N SER A 160 -6.52 5.62 -7.05
CA SER A 160 -7.10 6.22 -5.85
C SER A 160 -6.17 5.95 -4.67
N ALA A 161 -5.99 6.95 -3.82
CA ALA A 161 -5.22 6.85 -2.60
C ALA A 161 -6.12 7.22 -1.43
N TYR A 162 -6.00 6.53 -0.31
CA TYR A 162 -6.75 6.82 0.90
C TYR A 162 -5.83 6.86 2.10
N ILE A 163 -6.21 7.68 3.08
CA ILE A 163 -5.52 7.82 4.35
C ILE A 163 -6.56 7.63 5.46
N LYS A 164 -6.27 6.69 6.34
CA LYS A 164 -7.03 6.41 7.56
C LYS A 164 -6.17 6.75 8.77
N LEU A 165 -6.75 7.47 9.73
CA LEU A 165 -6.15 7.76 11.03
C LEU A 165 -7.05 7.16 12.12
N LEU A 166 -6.47 6.46 13.09
CA LEU A 166 -7.24 5.84 14.19
C LEU A 166 -8.37 4.91 13.70
N GLY A 167 -8.15 4.23 12.57
CA GLY A 167 -9.14 3.36 11.91
C GLY A 167 -10.25 4.09 11.14
N GLN A 168 -10.28 5.43 11.15
CA GLN A 168 -11.26 6.25 10.42
C GLN A 168 -10.66 6.82 9.14
N GLU A 169 -11.43 6.82 8.06
CA GLU A 169 -11.00 7.43 6.79
C GLU A 169 -11.10 8.94 6.85
N VAL A 170 -9.96 9.61 6.69
CA VAL A 170 -9.86 11.06 6.82
C VAL A 170 -9.79 11.73 5.46
N ALA A 171 -9.15 11.07 4.48
CA ALA A 171 -9.06 11.58 3.13
C ALA A 171 -8.98 10.46 2.09
N CYS A 172 -9.66 10.68 0.97
CA CYS A 172 -9.54 9.90 -0.24
C CYS A 172 -9.18 10.86 -1.39
N PHE A 173 -8.17 10.49 -2.17
CA PHE A 173 -7.65 11.25 -3.29
C PHE A 173 -7.76 10.40 -4.54
N ASN A 174 -8.50 10.88 -5.54
CA ASN A 174 -8.54 10.27 -6.85
C ASN A 174 -7.53 10.98 -7.75
N ILE A 175 -6.72 10.19 -8.44
CA ILE A 175 -5.71 10.67 -9.38
C ILE A 175 -6.31 10.51 -10.77
N ASP A 176 -6.75 11.64 -11.30
CA ASP A 176 -7.28 11.76 -12.66
C ASP A 176 -6.22 12.32 -13.61
N LYS A 177 -6.48 12.15 -14.91
CA LYS A 177 -5.63 12.66 -15.99
C LYS A 177 -5.34 14.16 -15.87
N THR A 178 -6.33 14.94 -15.44
CA THR A 178 -6.26 16.40 -15.30
C THR A 178 -5.23 16.84 -14.25
N LEU A 179 -5.15 16.13 -13.12
CA LEU A 179 -4.18 16.42 -12.05
C LEU A 179 -2.74 16.15 -12.50
N ILE A 180 -2.52 15.12 -13.33
CA ILE A 180 -1.19 14.82 -13.88
C ILE A 180 -0.80 15.87 -14.92
N GLU A 181 -1.72 16.26 -15.81
CA GLU A 181 -1.47 17.30 -16.82
C GLU A 181 -1.18 18.66 -16.19
N GLU A 182 -1.80 19.00 -15.06
CA GLU A 182 -1.53 20.21 -14.29
C GLU A 182 -0.21 20.14 -13.51
N ALA A 183 0.17 18.97 -12.98
CA ALA A 183 1.40 18.80 -12.21
C ALA A 183 2.67 18.64 -13.08
N LEU A 184 2.54 18.08 -14.30
CA LEU A 184 3.66 17.87 -15.23
C LEU A 184 4.44 19.16 -15.58
N PRO A 185 3.83 20.33 -15.85
CA PRO A 185 4.56 21.57 -16.10
C PRO A 185 5.24 22.15 -14.85
N MET A 186 4.80 21.80 -13.63
CA MET A 186 5.52 22.21 -12.40
C MET A 186 6.85 21.48 -12.23
N VAL A 187 6.90 20.20 -12.60
CA VAL A 187 8.11 19.37 -12.46
C VAL A 187 9.03 19.48 -13.68
N THR A 188 8.46 19.63 -14.88
CA THR A 188 9.19 19.58 -16.16
C THR A 188 9.41 20.97 -16.80
N GLY A 189 8.85 22.03 -16.20
CA GLY A 189 8.92 23.39 -16.75
C GLY A 189 10.33 24.00 -16.70
N PRO A 190 10.64 24.99 -17.58
CA PRO A 190 11.97 25.59 -17.70
C PRO A 190 12.38 26.53 -16.55
N LYS A 191 11.58 26.66 -15.48
CA LYS A 191 11.73 27.72 -14.46
C LYS A 191 12.06 27.31 -13.01
N PRO A 192 12.55 26.11 -12.67
CA PRO A 192 12.92 25.82 -11.28
C PRO A 192 14.02 26.79 -10.78
N ARG A 193 14.91 27.24 -11.66
CA ARG A 193 15.95 28.23 -11.35
C ARG A 193 15.40 29.65 -11.08
N GLU A 194 14.31 30.06 -11.75
CA GLU A 194 13.69 31.38 -11.52
C GLU A 194 12.91 31.42 -10.21
N HIS A 195 12.17 30.36 -9.91
CA HIS A 195 11.48 30.21 -8.63
C HIS A 195 12.47 30.12 -7.47
N LEU A 196 13.59 29.40 -7.64
CA LEU A 196 14.67 29.34 -6.67
C LEU A 196 15.33 30.71 -6.46
N LYS A 197 15.60 31.47 -7.53
CA LYS A 197 16.14 32.84 -7.41
C LYS A 197 15.18 33.78 -6.68
N ARG A 198 13.86 33.69 -6.91
CA ARG A 198 12.87 34.48 -6.16
C ARG A 198 12.80 34.07 -4.69
N ALA A 199 12.83 32.76 -4.40
CA ALA A 199 12.83 32.27 -3.03
C ALA A 199 14.09 32.72 -2.28
N LEU A 200 15.26 32.66 -2.93
CA LEU A 200 16.53 33.15 -2.37
C LEU A 200 16.51 34.67 -2.12
N LYS A 201 15.94 35.44 -3.05
CA LYS A 201 15.81 36.88 -2.90
C LYS A 201 14.86 37.27 -1.77
N ALA A 202 13.72 36.58 -1.65
CA ALA A 202 12.78 36.75 -0.54
C ALA A 202 13.39 36.38 0.81
N LEU A 203 14.21 35.32 0.87
CA LEU A 203 15.00 34.97 2.06
C LEU A 203 16.03 36.05 2.41
N GLN A 204 16.68 36.66 1.41
CA GLN A 204 17.69 37.70 1.58
C GLN A 204 17.09 39.05 2.02
N GLU A 205 15.87 39.35 1.59
CA GLU A 205 15.09 40.54 1.99
C GLU A 205 14.46 40.39 3.40
N GLY A 206 14.52 39.18 3.98
CA GLY A 206 14.05 38.88 5.32
C GLY A 206 12.59 38.44 5.35
N VAL A 207 12.36 37.15 5.60
CA VAL A 207 11.00 36.60 5.78
C VAL A 207 10.67 36.55 7.26
N ALA A 208 9.78 37.43 7.70
CA ALA A 208 9.13 37.31 9.01
C ALA A 208 7.87 36.45 8.85
N PHE A 209 7.96 35.17 9.24
CA PHE A 209 6.83 34.25 9.25
C PHE A 209 6.55 33.82 10.69
N GLN A 210 5.36 34.17 11.19
CA GLN A 210 4.88 33.69 12.49
C GLN A 210 3.73 32.72 12.24
N TYR A 211 3.96 31.45 12.53
CA TYR A 211 2.96 30.40 12.40
C TYR A 211 2.71 29.76 13.75
N ALA A 212 1.49 29.93 14.25
CA ALA A 212 1.01 29.25 15.44
C ALA A 212 -0.19 28.37 15.04
N LYS A 213 -0.12 27.09 15.38
CA LYS A 213 -1.21 26.13 15.18
C LYS A 213 -1.53 25.45 16.52
N PRO A 214 -2.41 26.03 17.35
CA PRO A 214 -2.84 25.38 18.58
C PRO A 214 -3.67 24.14 18.20
N LEU A 215 -3.19 22.96 18.60
CA LEU A 215 -3.86 21.70 18.30
C LEU A 215 -3.79 20.79 19.52
N LEU A 216 -4.94 20.27 19.95
CA LEU A 216 -5.01 19.19 20.93
C LEU A 216 -4.66 17.89 20.21
N ALA A 217 -3.45 17.39 20.42
CA ALA A 217 -2.95 16.21 19.72
C ALA A 217 -3.67 14.92 20.13
N SER A 218 -3.94 14.76 21.44
CA SER A 218 -4.73 13.66 21.98
C SER A 218 -5.20 13.98 23.40
N GLU A 219 -6.34 13.40 23.78
CA GLU A 219 -6.85 13.45 25.14
C GLU A 219 -7.44 12.08 25.50
N ALA A 220 -7.02 11.53 26.64
CA ALA A 220 -7.56 10.29 27.17
C ALA A 220 -8.01 10.54 28.61
N ARG A 221 -9.28 10.27 28.91
CA ARG A 221 -9.86 10.41 30.25
C ARG A 221 -10.57 9.12 30.64
N ARG A 222 -10.31 8.62 31.85
CA ARG A 222 -11.05 7.52 32.48
C ARG A 222 -11.69 8.06 33.75
N ILE A 223 -13.02 8.17 33.76
CA ILE A 223 -13.80 8.60 34.94
C ILE A 223 -14.38 7.33 35.56
N LEU A 224 -14.08 7.08 36.83
CA LEU A 224 -14.64 5.99 37.62
C LEU A 224 -15.63 6.57 38.65
N PRO A 225 -16.73 5.86 38.97
CA PRO A 225 -17.71 6.29 39.97
C PRO A 225 -17.13 6.32 41.38
#